data_AF-K1T8C4-F1
#
_entry.id   AF-K1T8C4-F1
#
_cell.length_a   1.000
_cell.length_b   1.000
_cell.length_c   1.000
_cell.angle_alpha   90.00
_cell.angle_beta   90.00
_cell.angle_gamma   90.00
#
_symmetry.space_group_name_H-M   'P 1'
#
loop_
_entity.id
_entity.type
_entity.pdbx_description
1 polymer ?
#
loop_
_entity_poly.entity_id
_entity_poly.type
_entity_poly.pdbx_seq_one_letter_code
_entity_poly.pdbx_strand_id
1 'polypeptide(L)' 'MKIMCQEYFDAVVRYAESIGDCTLQECLDRLERWGQNARQASEIELYRDFAPYSFLFKQRYADGSLGVVGGLVYHG' A
#
# COMPACT_ATOMS: atom_id res chain seq x y z
N MET A 1 -4.21 7.83 0.43
CA MET A 1 -4.13 6.46 -0.14
C MET A 1 -5.51 5.81 -0.06
N LYS A 2 -5.83 4.87 -0.95
CA LYS A 2 -7.12 4.14 -0.97
C LYS A 2 -6.90 2.64 -0.77
N ILE A 3 -7.51 2.08 0.27
CA ILE A 3 -7.40 0.66 0.59
C ILE A 3 -8.55 -0.10 -0.08
N MET A 4 -8.22 -0.98 -1.03
CA MET A 4 -9.20 -1.75 -1.81
C MET A 4 -9.47 -3.13 -1.21
N CYS A 5 -8.78 -3.49 -0.13
CA CYS A 5 -8.83 -4.79 0.52
C CYS A 5 -8.88 -4.67 2.06
N GLN A 6 -9.81 -3.85 2.57
CA GLN A 6 -9.82 -3.41 3.98
C GLN A 6 -9.68 -4.55 5.00
N GLU A 7 -10.46 -5.63 4.87
CA GLU A 7 -10.38 -6.76 5.80
C GLU A 7 -9.00 -7.42 5.85
N TYR A 8 -8.35 -7.55 4.69
CA TYR A 8 -7.00 -8.09 4.60
C TYR A 8 -5.98 -7.09 5.17
N PHE A 9 -6.11 -5.81 4.83
CA PHE A 9 -5.27 -4.74 5.36
C PHE A 9 -5.29 -4.73 6.89
N ASP A 10 -6.47 -4.73 7.50
CA ASP A 10 -6.63 -4.74 8.96
C ASP A 10 -5.98 -5.97 9.59
N ALA A 11 -6.08 -7.15 8.94
CA ALA A 11 -5.45 -8.37 9.43
C ALA A 11 -3.92 -8.31 9.39
N VAL A 12 -3.33 -7.73 8.33
CA VAL A 12 -1.87 -7.57 8.20
C VAL A 12 -1.36 -6.52 9.20
N VAL A 13 -2.09 -5.41 9.39
CA VAL A 13 -1.73 -4.38 10.39
C VAL A 13 -1.75 -4.97 11.80
N ARG A 14 -2.83 -5.68 12.18
CA ARG A 14 -2.90 -6.37 13.48
C ARG A 14 -1.77 -7.37 13.68
N TYR A 15 -1.37 -8.07 12.62
CA TYR A 15 -0.25 -9.00 12.67
C TYR A 15 1.08 -8.26 12.94
N ALA A 16 1.36 -7.18 12.20
CA ALA A 16 2.55 -6.35 12.42
C ALA A 16 2.61 -5.80 13.85
N GLU A 17 1.49 -5.26 14.34
CA GLU A 17 1.37 -4.78 15.73
C GLU A 17 1.62 -5.90 16.75
N SER A 18 1.13 -7.11 16.49
CA SER A 18 1.28 -8.25 17.41
C SER A 18 2.73 -8.70 17.59
N ILE A 19 3.57 -8.48 16.58
CA ILE A 19 5.01 -8.79 16.62
C ILE A 19 5.88 -7.56 16.94
N GLY A 20 5.26 -6.39 17.14
CA GLY A 20 5.98 -5.14 17.39
C GLY A 20 6.76 -4.62 16.19
N ASP A 21 6.37 -4.99 14.96
CA ASP A 21 6.98 -4.49 13.74
C ASP A 21 6.35 -3.15 13.33
N CYS A 22 7.21 -2.15 13.12
CA CYS A 22 6.81 -0.83 12.65
C CYS A 22 7.12 -0.62 11.15
N THR A 23 7.81 -1.56 10.51
CA THR A 23 8.32 -1.40 9.13
C THR A 23 7.21 -1.40 8.10
N LEU A 24 6.11 -2.12 8.36
CA LEU A 24 4.90 -2.06 7.53
C LEU A 24 4.34 -0.64 7.46
N GLN A 25 4.16 0.02 8.60
CA GLN A 25 3.62 1.37 8.66
C GLN A 25 4.56 2.38 7.98
N GLU A 26 5.86 2.28 8.20
CA GLU A 26 6.86 3.11 7.52
C GLU A 26 6.81 2.96 5.99
N CYS A 27 6.61 1.73 5.50
CA CYS A 27 6.44 1.46 4.07
C CYS A 27 5.16 2.08 3.51
N LEU A 28 4.04 1.96 4.23
CA LEU A 28 2.76 2.57 3.84
C LEU A 28 2.86 4.10 3.81
N ASP A 29 3.50 4.72 4.80
CA ASP A 29 3.71 6.17 4.84
C ASP A 29 4.59 6.66 3.67
N ARG A 30 5.58 5.85 3.25
CA ARG A 30 6.41 6.14 2.07
C ARG A 30 5.60 6.04 0.77
N LEU A 31 4.73 5.03 0.64
CA LEU A 31 3.83 4.90 -0.51
C LEU A 31 2.84 6.06 -0.57
N GLU A 32 2.26 6.46 0.55
CA GLU A 32 1.35 7.60 0.58
C GLU A 32 2.06 8.90 0.17
N ARG A 33 3.27 9.15 0.71
CA ARG A 33 4.10 10.28 0.29
C ARG A 33 4.48 10.21 -1.19
N TRP A 34 4.70 9.02 -1.75
CA TRP A 34 4.95 8.88 -3.19
C TRP A 34 3.76 9.35 -4.02
N GLY A 35 2.54 8.97 -3.65
CA GLY A 35 1.31 9.42 -4.33
C GLY A 35 1.13 10.94 -4.30
N GLN A 36 1.46 11.55 -3.15
CA GLN A 36 1.35 13.00 -2.94
C GLN A 36 2.45 13.81 -3.66
N ASN A 37 3.67 13.29 -3.74
CA ASN A 37 4.82 13.98 -4.35
C ASN A 37 4.95 13.76 -5.86
N ALA A 38 4.00 13.07 -6.50
CA ALA A 38 3.99 12.93 -7.94
C ALA A 38 3.76 14.30 -8.61
N ARG A 39 4.48 14.57 -9.72
CA ARG A 39 4.33 15.81 -10.52
C ARG A 39 2.87 16.10 -10.93
N GLN A 40 2.06 15.05 -11.01
CA GLN A 40 0.63 15.09 -11.24
C GLN A 40 -0.07 14.46 -10.05
N ALA A 41 -1.18 15.06 -9.60
CA ALA A 41 -2.00 14.50 -8.53
C ALA A 41 -2.33 13.03 -8.83
N SER A 42 -1.97 12.15 -7.89
CA SER A 42 -2.16 10.71 -8.02
C SER A 42 -2.57 10.10 -6.69
N GLU A 43 -3.33 9.02 -6.76
CA GLU A 43 -3.73 8.21 -5.62
C GLU A 43 -3.07 6.83 -5.69
N ILE A 44 -2.64 6.31 -4.55
CA ILE A 44 -2.19 4.92 -4.43
C ILE A 44 -3.40 4.07 -4.02
N GLU A 45 -3.73 3.08 -4.84
CA GLU A 45 -4.71 2.03 -4.53
C GLU A 45 -3.97 0.79 -4.03
N LEU A 46 -4.37 0.26 -2.86
CA LEU A 46 -3.75 -0.91 -2.25
C LEU A 46 -4.67 -2.14 -2.33
N TYR A 47 -4.18 -3.22 -2.92
CA TYR A 47 -4.88 -4.47 -3.13
C TYR A 47 -4.18 -5.62 -2.43
N ARG A 48 -4.94 -6.68 -2.15
CA ARG A 48 -4.39 -7.93 -1.64
C ARG A 48 -3.47 -8.55 -2.68
N ASP A 49 -2.27 -8.94 -2.27
CA ASP A 49 -1.37 -9.75 -3.10
C ASP A 49 -1.61 -11.25 -2.89
N PHE A 50 -1.04 -12.06 -3.78
CA PHE A 50 -0.96 -13.50 -3.64
C PHE A 50 -0.09 -13.89 -2.44
N ALA A 51 1.02 -13.18 -2.21
CA ALA A 51 1.92 -13.47 -1.10
C ALA A 51 1.27 -13.10 0.25
N PRO A 52 1.44 -13.93 1.31
CA PRO A 52 1.01 -13.58 2.66
C PRO A 52 1.62 -12.25 3.11
N TYR A 53 0.84 -11.50 3.88
CA TYR A 53 1.18 -10.20 4.44
C TYR A 53 1.68 -9.16 3.42
N SER A 54 1.40 -9.34 2.13
CA SER A 54 1.91 -8.49 1.05
C SER A 54 0.77 -7.82 0.29
N PHE A 55 1.07 -6.71 -0.38
CA PHE A 55 0.10 -5.92 -1.13
C PHE A 55 0.58 -5.60 -2.53
N LEU A 56 -0.34 -5.59 -3.48
CA LEU A 56 -0.15 -4.94 -4.78
C LEU A 56 -0.60 -3.49 -4.63
N PHE A 57 0.20 -2.54 -5.10
CA PHE A 57 -0.24 -1.15 -5.22
C PHE A 57 -0.32 -0.71 -6.68
N LYS A 58 -1.27 0.18 -6.96
CA LYS A 58 -1.42 0.86 -8.25
C LYS A 58 -1.46 2.35 -8.03
N GLN A 59 -0.65 3.09 -8.77
CA GLN A 59 -0.79 4.54 -8.86
C GLN A 59 -1.85 4.88 -9.91
N ARG A 60 -2.84 5.69 -9.53
CA ARG A 60 -3.88 6.22 -10.40
C ARG A 60 -3.74 7.72 -10.51
N TYR A 61 -3.68 8.23 -11.73
CA TYR A 61 -3.76 9.66 -11.97
C TYR A 61 -5.22 10.14 -12.01
N ALA A 62 -5.42 11.46 -11.92
CA ALA A 62 -6.74 12.08 -11.93
C ALA A 62 -7.58 11.76 -13.19
N ASP A 63 -6.94 11.48 -14.33
CA ASP A 63 -7.60 11.07 -15.58
C ASP A 63 -7.93 9.56 -15.62
N GLY A 64 -7.64 8.84 -14.55
CA GLY A 64 -7.86 7.40 -14.41
C GLY A 64 -6.76 6.53 -15.03
N SER A 65 -5.76 7.12 -15.68
CA SER A 65 -4.64 6.38 -16.24
C SER A 65 -3.78 5.73 -15.14
N LEU A 66 -3.10 4.65 -15.51
CA LEU A 66 -2.22 3.90 -14.61
C LEU A 66 -0.81 4.49 -14.65
N GLY A 67 -0.25 4.74 -13.47
CA GLY A 67 1.16 5.00 -13.27
C GLY A 67 1.91 3.73 -12.90
N VAL A 68 2.74 3.81 -11.85
CA VAL A 68 3.48 2.67 -11.33
C VAL A 68 2.54 1.61 -10.76
N VAL A 69 2.82 0.35 -11.10
CA VAL A 69 2.23 -0.84 -10.47
C VAL A 69 3.37 -1.63 -9.85
N GLY A 70 3.24 -1.97 -8.57
CA GLY A 70 4.31 -2.65 -7.83
C GLY A 70 3.79 -3.43 -6.64
N GLY A 71 4.69 -4.22 -6.04
CA GLY A 71 4.41 -4.95 -4.81
C GLY A 71 5.02 -4.27 -3.60
N LEU A 72 4.28 -4.25 -2.49
CA LEU A 72 4.80 -4.09 -1.14
C LEU A 72 4.86 -5.49 -0.54
N VAL A 73 6.07 -6.03 -0.48
CA VAL A 73 6.32 -7.33 0.10
C VAL A 73 6.69 -7.13 1.56
N TYR A 74 5.93 -7.74 2.47
CA TYR A 74 6.16 -7.66 3.90
C TYR A 74 6.18 -9.06 4.52
N HIS A 75 7.15 -9.30 5.40
CA HIS A 75 7.50 -10.63 5.90
C HIS A 75 7.42 -10.76 7.43
N GLY A 76 7.14 -9.66 8.15
CA GLY A 76 7.27 -9.62 9.60
C GLY A 76 8.73 -9.60 10.01
#